data_AF-A0A8D9G1D9-F1
#
_entry.id   AF-A0A8D9G1D9-F1
#
_cell.length_a   1.000
_cell.length_b   1.000
_cell.length_c   1.000
_cell.angle_alpha   90.00
_cell.angle_beta   90.00
_cell.angle_gamma   90.00
#
_symmetry.space_group_name_H-M   'P 1'
#
loop_
_entity.id
_entity.type
_entity.pdbx_description
1 polymer ?
#
loop_
_entity_poly.entity_id
_entity_poly.type
_entity_poly.pdbx_seq_one_letter_code
_entity_poly.pdbx_strand_id
1 'polypeptide(L)' 'MSSEILRYLAKIEWWRMVKEDRKTNRGAFLIAQSVTTSNRLQSYVAYGGPSWLSELFDGEKT' A
#
# COMPACT_ATOMS: atom_id res chain seq x y z
N MET A 1 -15.13 6.03 6.34
CA MET A 1 -14.22 5.17 7.13
C MET A 1 -14.98 4.66 8.33
N SER A 2 -14.82 3.39 8.71
CA SER A 2 -15.46 2.84 9.91
C SER A 2 -14.97 3.60 11.15
N SER A 3 -15.90 4.05 12.00
CA SER A 3 -15.61 4.71 13.28
C SER A 3 -14.78 3.82 14.22
N GLU A 4 -14.86 2.50 14.06
CA GLU A 4 -14.09 1.56 14.87
C GLU A 4 -12.58 1.62 14.58
N ILE A 5 -12.18 1.74 13.30
CA ILE A 5 -10.77 1.84 12.91
C ILE A 5 -10.16 3.10 13.52
N LEU A 6 -10.86 4.23 13.43
CA LEU A 6 -10.40 5.50 14.01
C LEU A 6 -10.26 5.40 15.54
N ARG A 7 -11.15 4.68 16.21
CA ARG A 7 -11.06 4.42 17.66
C ARG A 7 -9.79 3.67 18.05
N TYR A 8 -9.35 2.70 17.24
CA TYR A 8 -8.11 1.99 17.50
C TYR A 8 -6.88 2.83 17.17
N LEU A 9 -6.91 3.55 16.05
CA LEU A 9 -5.80 4.42 15.63
C LEU A 9 -5.55 5.58 16.60
N ALA A 10 -6.59 6.09 17.26
CA ALA A 10 -6.48 7.13 18.28
C ALA A 10 -5.65 6.72 19.51
N LYS A 11 -5.38 5.42 19.70
CA LYS A 11 -4.52 4.90 20.77
C LYS A 11 -3.03 4.93 20.40
N ILE A 12 -2.69 5.19 19.14
CA ILE A 12 -1.32 5.26 18.64
C ILE A 12 -0.89 6.72 18.69
N GLU A 13 0.13 7.00 19.50
CA GLU A 13 0.68 8.34 19.62
C GLU A 13 1.19 8.83 18.26
N TRP A 14 0.93 10.10 17.93
CA TRP A 14 1.34 10.75 16.67
C TRP A 14 0.76 10.13 15.38
N TRP A 15 -0.27 9.29 15.48
CA TRP A 15 -0.99 8.84 14.29
C TRP A 15 -1.66 10.02 13.57
N ARG A 16 -1.60 10.01 12.23
CA ARG A 16 -2.29 10.96 11.36
C ARG A 16 -2.67 10.30 10.04
N MET A 17 -3.79 10.73 9.46
CA MET A 17 -4.09 10.46 8.05
C MET A 17 -3.56 11.61 7.21
N VAL A 18 -2.71 11.29 6.24
CA VAL A 18 -2.13 12.26 5.31
C VAL A 18 -2.49 11.85 3.90
N LYS A 19 -2.80 12.84 3.06
CA LYS A 19 -2.93 12.64 1.62
C LYS A 19 -1.52 12.67 1.03
N GLU A 20 -1.07 11.53 0.54
CA GLU A 20 0.22 11.39 -0.15
C GLU A 20 0.07 11.56 -1.66
N ASP A 21 1.12 12.06 -2.31
CA ASP A 21 1.22 12.08 -3.75
C ASP A 21 1.45 10.67 -4.31
N ARG A 22 1.01 10.44 -5.56
CA ARG A 22 1.21 9.14 -6.22
C ARG A 22 2.69 8.72 -6.26
N LYS A 23 3.60 9.68 -6.41
CA LYS A 23 5.05 9.40 -6.46
C LYS A 23 5.58 8.93 -5.12
N THR A 24 5.16 9.56 -4.01
CA THR A 24 5.59 9.20 -2.65
C THR A 24 4.92 7.92 -2.15
N ASN A 25 3.72 7.62 -2.65
CA ASN A 25 2.96 6.42 -2.33
C ASN A 25 2.82 5.44 -3.52
N ARG A 26 3.87 5.35 -4.35
CA ARG A 26 3.82 4.61 -5.62
C ARG A 26 3.52 3.12 -5.44
N GLY A 27 4.05 2.49 -4.39
CA GLY A 27 3.78 1.07 -4.08
C GLY A 27 2.29 0.80 -3.88
N ALA A 28 1.61 1.58 -3.03
CA ALA A 28 0.18 1.43 -2.80
C ALA A 28 -0.64 1.69 -4.08
N PHE A 29 -0.23 2.67 -4.89
CA PHE A 29 -0.85 2.93 -6.19
C PHE A 29 -0.73 1.73 -7.14
N LEU A 30 0.46 1.15 -7.26
CA LEU A 30 0.70 -0.02 -8.13
C LEU A 30 -0.09 -1.25 -7.66
N ILE A 31 -0.21 -1.47 -6.35
CA ILE A 31 -1.05 -2.55 -5.79
C ILE A 31 -2.52 -2.33 -6.15
N ALA A 32 -3.05 -1.12 -5.99
CA ALA A 32 -4.43 -0.82 -6.37
C ALA A 32 -4.66 -0.96 -7.89
N GLN A 33 -3.69 -0.53 -8.69
CA GLN A 33 -3.70 -0.70 -10.14
C GLN A 33 -3.69 -2.17 -10.53
N SER A 34 -2.89 -3.01 -9.87
CA SER A 34 -2.73 -4.41 -10.25
C SER A 34 -4.01 -5.22 -10.10
N VAL A 35 -4.87 -4.87 -9.14
CA VAL A 35 -6.20 -5.46 -8.95
C VAL A 35 -7.15 -5.09 -10.09
N THR A 36 -7.07 -3.85 -10.57
CA THR A 36 -8.01 -3.31 -11.55
C THR A 36 -7.62 -3.61 -12.99
N THR A 37 -6.33 -3.67 -13.30
CA THR A 37 -5.83 -3.68 -14.69
C THR A 37 -4.82 -4.77 -15.00
N SER A 38 -4.23 -5.44 -14.00
CA SER A 38 -3.15 -6.41 -14.24
C SER A 38 -3.49 -7.84 -13.86
N ASN A 39 -4.72 -8.13 -13.43
CA ASN A 39 -5.21 -9.44 -12.98
C ASN A 39 -4.27 -10.14 -11.97
N ARG A 40 -3.55 -9.35 -11.14
CA ARG A 40 -2.61 -9.90 -10.16
C ARG A 40 -3.36 -10.23 -8.87
N LEU A 41 -3.46 -11.51 -8.55
CA LEU A 41 -4.18 -12.05 -7.38
C LEU A 41 -3.47 -11.75 -6.05
N GLN A 42 -2.16 -11.46 -6.08
CA GLN A 42 -1.37 -11.10 -4.90
C GLN A 42 -1.29 -9.59 -4.70
N SER A 43 -2.42 -8.95 -4.41
CA SER A 43 -2.50 -7.55 -3.95
C SER A 43 -2.60 -7.44 -2.42
N TYR A 44 -2.71 -8.57 -1.73
CA TYR A 44 -2.97 -8.65 -0.29
C TYR A 44 -1.67 -8.68 0.51
N VAL A 45 -1.56 -7.80 1.52
CA VAL A 45 -0.30 -7.48 2.23
C VAL A 45 -0.16 -8.25 3.56
N ALA A 46 -1.11 -9.11 3.94
CA ALA A 46 -1.18 -9.64 5.31
C ALA A 46 0.04 -10.48 5.76
N TYR A 47 0.80 -11.06 4.82
CA TYR A 47 1.99 -11.86 5.12
C TYR A 47 3.29 -11.24 4.59
N GLY A 48 3.21 -10.06 3.97
CA GLY A 48 4.32 -9.44 3.25
C GLY A 48 3.85 -8.75 1.97
N GLY A 49 4.70 -7.86 1.44
CA GLY A 49 4.43 -7.21 0.15
C GLY A 49 4.49 -8.21 -1.01
N PRO A 50 3.81 -7.93 -2.15
CA PRO A 50 3.82 -8.85 -3.28
C PRO A 50 5.24 -9.01 -3.89
N SER A 51 5.64 -10.23 -4.22
CA SER A 51 6.98 -10.51 -4.78
C SER A 51 7.26 -9.70 -6.04
N TRP A 52 6.28 -9.63 -6.94
CA TRP A 52 6.34 -8.86 -8.19
C TRP A 52 6.64 -7.37 -7.97
N LEU A 53 6.22 -6.82 -6.84
CA LEU A 53 6.41 -5.40 -6.52
C LEU A 53 7.85 -5.16 -6.07
N SER A 54 8.42 -6.12 -5.34
CA SER A 54 9.82 -6.07 -4.93
C SER A 54 10.75 -6.20 -6.13
N GLU A 55 10.51 -7.17 -7.01
CA GLU A 55 11.25 -7.36 -8.26
C GLU A 55 11.25 -6.10 -9.15
N LEU A 56 10.09 -5.43 -9.25
CA LEU A 56 9.97 -4.18 -10.00
C LEU A 56 10.87 -3.07 -9.44
N PHE A 57 10.82 -2.85 -8.11
CA PHE A 57 11.61 -1.79 -7.49
C PHE A 57 13.11 -2.09 -7.46
N ASP A 58 13.49 -3.37 -7.34
CA ASP A 58 14.89 -3.76 -7.38
C ASP A 58 15.48 -3.59 -8.78
N GLY A 59 14.70 -3.85 -9.84
CA GLY A 59 15.11 -3.56 -11.22
C GLY A 59 15.26 -2.06 -11.55
N GLU A 60 14.63 -1.17 -10.79
CA GLU A 60 14.76 0.30 -10.96
C GLU A 60 16.00 0.89 -10.29
N LYS A 61 16.72 0.12 -9.45
CA LYS A 61 17.94 0.56 -8.76
C LYS A 61 19.21 0.39 -9.61
N THR A 62 19.09 -0.29 -10.75
CA THR A 62 20.13 -0.48 -11.78
C THR A 62 20.10 0.65 -12.80
#